data_AF-A0A6N8IGJ0-F1
#
_entry.id   AF-A0A6N8IGJ0-F1
#
_cell.length_a   1.000
_cell.length_b   1.000
_cell.length_c   1.000
_cell.angle_alpha   90.00
_cell.angle_beta   90.00
_cell.angle_gamma   90.00
#
_symmetry.space_group_name_H-M   'P 1'
#
loop_
_entity.id
_entity.type
_entity.pdbx_description
1 polymer ?
#
loop_
_entity_poly.entity_id
_entity_poly.type
_entity_poly.pdbx_seq_one_letter_code
_entity_poly.pdbx_strand_id
1 'polypeptide(L)'
;MKAWEWAVWLALCIAPLAVAAASLGSLPDTVAMHVGPDGTIDRYGSKYELLRIACLLALPNLLLMLASWKAEALFAKGLVHGIDDPHNLRVLFLVLGMIETVIYAGIVLSFGRGVLAG
;
A
#
# COMPACT_ATOMS: atom_id res chain seq x y z
N MET A 1 -1.94 19.74 9.37
CA MET A 1 -1.55 19.24 8.03
C MET A 1 -2.03 20.21 6.98
N LYS A 2 -1.20 20.45 5.96
CA LYS A 2 -1.53 21.32 4.83
C LYS A 2 -2.42 20.58 3.82
N ALA A 3 -3.13 21.32 2.95
CA ALA A 3 -4.03 20.72 1.96
C ALA A 3 -3.31 19.75 1.00
N TRP A 4 -2.08 20.06 0.59
CA TRP A 4 -1.31 19.18 -0.29
C TRP A 4 -0.90 17.87 0.41
N GLU A 5 -0.61 17.90 1.72
CA GLU A 5 -0.28 16.69 2.50
C GLU A 5 -1.48 15.73 2.52
N TRP A 6 -2.69 16.28 2.67
CA TRP A 6 -3.93 15.50 2.57
C TRP A 6 -4.09 14.87 1.18
N ALA A 7 -3.85 15.63 0.12
CA ALA A 7 -3.94 15.12 -1.24
C ALA A 7 -2.94 13.97 -1.48
N VAL A 8 -1.70 14.11 -1.00
CA VAL A 8 -0.70 13.04 -1.09
C VAL A 8 -1.14 11.82 -0.29
N TRP A 9 -1.62 11.97 0.94
CA TRP A 9 -2.09 10.84 1.74
C TRP A 9 -3.26 10.11 1.10
N LEU A 10 -4.24 10.84 0.55
CA LEU A 10 -5.36 10.24 -0.17
C LEU A 10 -4.86 9.47 -1.40
N ALA A 11 -3.89 10.01 -2.14
CA ALA A 11 -3.27 9.31 -3.26
C ALA A 11 -2.58 8.01 -2.80
N LEU A 12 -1.78 8.05 -1.73
CA LEU A 12 -1.10 6.88 -1.17
C LEU A 12 -2.07 5.80 -0.67
N CYS A 13 -3.21 6.19 -0.06
CA CYS A 13 -4.23 5.24 0.39
C CYS A 13 -4.99 4.60 -0.77
N ILE A 14 -5.23 5.33 -1.86
CA ILE A 14 -6.01 4.86 -3.01
C ILE A 14 -5.13 4.11 -4.02
N ALA A 15 -3.83 4.39 -4.07
CA ALA A 15 -2.91 3.83 -5.06
C ALA A 15 -2.97 2.30 -5.18
N PRO A 16 -2.95 1.49 -4.08
CA PRO A 16 -3.06 0.04 -4.20
C PRO A 16 -4.35 -0.41 -4.91
N LEU A 17 -5.48 0.23 -4.62
CA LEU A 17 -6.76 -0.07 -5.26
C LEU A 17 -6.77 0.36 -6.72
N ALA A 18 -6.23 1.54 -7.02
CA ALA A 18 -6.14 2.05 -8.39
C ALA A 18 -5.30 1.14 -9.28
N VAL A 19 -4.14 0.67 -8.79
CA VAL A 19 -3.27 -0.27 -9.51
C VAL A 19 -3.96 -1.62 -9.69
N ALA A 20 -4.60 -2.16 -8.65
CA ALA A 20 -5.32 -3.41 -8.75
C ALA A 20 -6.48 -3.31 -9.77
N ALA A 21 -7.30 -2.26 -9.69
CA ALA A 21 -8.41 -2.03 -10.63
C ALA A 21 -7.93 -1.87 -12.07
N ALA A 22 -6.84 -1.12 -12.30
CA ALA A 22 -6.25 -0.95 -13.62
C ALA A 22 -5.72 -2.27 -14.20
N SER A 23 -5.25 -3.19 -13.36
CA SER A 23 -4.74 -4.50 -13.80
C SER A 23 -5.84 -5.48 -14.23
N LEU A 24 -7.08 -5.33 -13.73
CA LEU A 24 -8.15 -6.32 -13.94
C LEU A 24 -8.50 -6.57 -15.41
N GLY A 25 -8.42 -5.53 -16.25
CA GLY A 25 -8.71 -5.64 -17.69
C GLY A 25 -7.66 -6.46 -18.46
N SER A 26 -6.45 -6.59 -17.91
CA SER A 26 -5.34 -7.32 -18.53
C SER A 26 -5.14 -8.74 -17.99
N LEU A 27 -5.83 -9.08 -16.90
CA LEU A 27 -5.65 -10.35 -16.21
C LEU A 27 -6.66 -11.41 -16.68
N PRO A 28 -6.22 -12.69 -16.80
CA PRO A 28 -7.13 -13.81 -16.99
C PRO A 28 -8.05 -13.96 -15.79
N ASP A 29 -9.20 -14.61 -15.97
CA ASP A 29 -10.18 -14.77 -14.89
C ASP A 29 -9.63 -15.54 -13.69
N THR A 30 -8.63 -16.39 -13.93
CA THR A 30 -7.90 -17.17 -12.93
C THR A 30 -6.42 -16.76 -12.93
N VAL A 31 -5.92 -16.36 -11.77
CA VAL A 31 -4.53 -15.91 -11.56
C VAL A 31 -3.85 -16.73 -10.47
N ALA A 32 -2.53 -16.88 -10.57
CA ALA A 32 -1.73 -17.46 -9.49
C ALA A 32 -1.73 -16.49 -8.30
N MET A 33 -2.21 -16.93 -7.14
CA MET A 33 -2.36 -16.09 -5.95
C MET A 33 -1.29 -16.36 -4.90
N HIS A 34 -0.69 -17.54 -4.94
CA HIS A 34 0.37 -17.95 -4.03
C HIS A 34 1.35 -18.87 -4.77
N VAL A 35 2.62 -18.73 -4.43
CA VAL A 35 3.72 -19.56 -4.93
C VAL A 35 4.39 -20.16 -3.71
N GLY A 36 4.45 -21.49 -3.68
CA GLY A 36 5.06 -22.26 -2.61
C GLY A 36 6.58 -22.04 -2.53
N PRO A 37 7.23 -22.52 -1.45
CA PRO A 37 8.67 -22.37 -1.25
C PRO A 37 9.53 -23.04 -2.32
N ASP A 38 8.97 -24.03 -3.02
CA ASP A 38 9.60 -24.75 -4.14
C ASP A 38 9.41 -24.05 -5.50
N GLY A 39 8.77 -22.87 -5.51
CA GLY A 39 8.49 -22.10 -6.71
C GLY A 39 7.26 -22.57 -7.49
N THR A 40 6.50 -23.55 -6.99
CA THR A 40 5.29 -24.03 -7.65
C THR A 40 4.07 -23.21 -7.24
N ILE A 41 3.13 -23.01 -8.17
CA ILE A 41 1.85 -22.37 -7.86
C ILE A 41 1.00 -23.40 -7.14
N ASP A 42 0.73 -23.18 -5.85
CA ASP A 42 -0.10 -24.06 -5.01
C ASP A 42 -1.53 -23.54 -4.85
N ARG A 43 -1.79 -22.27 -5.24
CA ARG A 43 -3.13 -21.68 -5.23
C ARG A 43 -3.36 -20.75 -6.42
N TYR A 44 -4.44 -21.07 -7.14
CA TYR A 44 -5.09 -20.16 -8.08
C TYR A 44 -6.32 -19.51 -7.46
N GLY A 45 -6.65 -18.31 -7.91
CA GLY A 45 -7.83 -17.59 -7.46
C GLY A 45 -8.38 -16.68 -8.54
N SER A 46 -9.49 -16.02 -8.23
CA SER A 46 -10.10 -15.06 -9.16
C SER A 46 -9.27 -13.78 -9.24
N LYS A 47 -9.16 -13.17 -10.42
CA LYS A 47 -8.53 -11.84 -10.57
C LYS A 47 -9.13 -10.76 -9.67
N TYR A 48 -10.40 -10.88 -9.29
CA TYR A 48 -11.05 -9.95 -8.37
C TYR A 48 -10.57 -10.07 -6.92
N GLU A 49 -9.89 -11.16 -6.54
CA GLU A 49 -9.27 -11.28 -5.22
C GLU A 49 -8.14 -10.25 -5.01
N LEU A 50 -7.52 -9.76 -6.09
CA LEU A 50 -6.53 -8.68 -6.03
C LEU A 50 -7.10 -7.39 -5.43
N LEU A 51 -8.40 -7.11 -5.64
CA LEU A 51 -9.05 -5.96 -5.00
C LEU A 51 -9.12 -6.11 -3.48
N ARG A 52 -9.35 -7.32 -2.98
CA ARG A 52 -9.39 -7.60 -1.53
C ARG A 52 -8.00 -7.45 -0.92
N ILE A 53 -6.98 -7.97 -1.61
CA ILE A 53 -5.59 -7.79 -1.20
C ILE A 53 -5.23 -6.31 -1.20
N ALA A 54 -5.56 -5.57 -2.25
CA ALA A 54 -5.32 -4.13 -2.34
C ALA A 54 -6.00 -3.33 -1.21
N CYS A 55 -7.23 -3.71 -0.81
CA CYS A 55 -7.88 -3.09 0.35
C CYS A 55 -7.11 -3.33 1.65
N LEU A 56 -6.59 -4.54 1.89
CA LEU A 56 -5.77 -4.84 3.07
C LEU A 56 -4.45 -4.06 3.03
N LEU A 57 -3.83 -3.97 1.84
CA LEU A 57 -2.60 -3.23 1.61
C LEU A 57 -2.80 -1.70 1.69
N ALA A 58 -4.01 -1.15 1.60
CA ALA A 58 -4.24 0.27 1.81
C ALA A 58 -4.25 0.67 3.31
N LEU A 59 -4.43 -0.29 4.21
CA LEU A 59 -4.58 -0.02 5.65
C LEU A 59 -3.34 0.59 6.31
N PRO A 60 -2.09 0.17 6.01
CA PRO A 60 -0.91 0.80 6.62
C PRO A 60 -0.80 2.29 6.28
N ASN A 61 -0.98 2.68 5.02
CA ASN A 61 -1.02 4.11 4.65
C ASN A 61 -2.17 4.87 5.31
N LEU A 62 -3.34 4.25 5.48
CA LEU A 62 -4.43 4.87 6.23
C LEU A 62 -4.03 5.12 7.69
N LEU A 63 -3.36 4.16 8.34
CA LEU A 63 -2.86 4.31 9.71
C LEU A 63 -1.78 5.41 9.80
N LEU A 64 -0.85 5.46 8.84
CA LEU A 64 0.18 6.50 8.78
C LEU A 64 -0.42 7.89 8.52
N MET A 65 -1.45 8.01 7.69
CA MET A 65 -2.20 9.25 7.49
C MET A 65 -2.84 9.73 8.79
N LEU A 66 -3.52 8.84 9.52
CA LEU A 66 -4.14 9.17 10.80
C LEU A 66 -3.09 9.57 11.85
N ALA A 67 -1.96 8.86 11.91
CA ALA A 67 -0.84 9.20 12.78
C ALA A 67 -0.22 10.56 12.42
N SER A 68 -0.05 10.85 11.12
CA SER A 68 0.44 12.15 10.62
C SER A 68 -0.51 13.30 10.98
N TRP A 69 -1.82 13.06 10.87
CA TRP A 69 -2.85 14.02 11.26
C TRP A 69 -2.78 14.32 12.75
N LYS A 70 -2.59 13.28 13.57
CA LYS A 70 -2.54 13.37 15.04
C LYS A 70 -1.12 13.56 15.60
N ALA A 71 -0.13 13.89 14.77
CA ALA A 71 1.28 14.00 15.19
C ALA A 71 1.47 14.86 16.46
N GLU A 72 0.89 16.06 16.50
CA GLU A 72 0.97 16.95 17.68
C GLU A 72 0.38 16.31 18.95
N ALA A 73 -0.74 15.60 18.83
CA ALA A 73 -1.35 14.91 19.95
C ALA A 73 -0.53 13.69 20.41
N LEU A 74 0.17 13.02 19.50
CA LEU A 74 1.08 11.92 19.83
C LEU A 74 2.31 12.43 20.59
N PHE A 75 2.87 13.57 20.15
CA PHE A 75 3.95 14.27 20.86
C PHE A 75 3.51 14.74 22.25
N ALA A 76 2.36 15.39 22.37
CA ALA A 76 1.83 15.86 23.65
C ALA A 76 1.61 14.73 24.67
N LYS A 77 1.41 13.50 24.20
CA LYS A 77 1.27 12.30 25.04
C LYS A 77 2.59 11.58 25.33
N GLY A 78 3.73 12.07 24.82
CA GLY A 78 5.03 11.42 24.96
C GLY A 78 5.12 10.06 24.25
N LEU A 79 4.31 9.83 23.22
CA LEU A 79 4.28 8.55 22.49
C LEU A 79 5.31 8.48 21.35
N VAL A 80 5.97 9.61 21.06
CA VAL A 80 6.97 9.74 19.99
C VAL A 80 8.33 9.91 20.63
N HIS A 81 9.28 9.08 20.23
CA HIS A 81 10.65 9.08 20.73
C HIS A 81 11.63 9.12 19.55
N GLY A 82 12.79 9.76 19.72
CA GLY A 82 13.83 9.84 18.70
C GLY A 82 13.54 10.80 17.53
N ILE A 83 12.46 11.59 17.62
CA ILE A 83 12.12 12.65 16.67
C ILE A 83 11.69 13.85 17.49
N ASP A 84 12.32 15.00 17.26
CA ASP A 84 12.16 16.17 18.12
C ASP A 84 10.98 17.06 17.73
N ASP A 85 10.40 16.85 16.54
CA ASP A 85 9.38 17.77 16.00
C ASP A 85 8.24 17.04 15.24
N PRO A 86 6.96 17.44 15.43
CA PRO A 86 5.81 16.87 14.71
C PRO A 86 5.88 16.98 13.19
N HIS A 87 6.52 18.01 12.64
CA HIS A 87 6.77 18.13 11.21
C HIS A 87 7.71 17.02 10.72
N ASN A 88 8.82 16.78 11.43
CA ASN A 88 9.77 15.73 11.06
C ASN A 88 9.13 14.34 11.14
N LEU A 89 8.23 14.11 12.10
CA LEU A 89 7.45 12.87 12.17
C LEU A 89 6.53 12.71 10.95
N ARG A 90 5.82 13.78 10.55
CA ARG A 90 4.98 13.76 9.34
C ARG A 90 5.79 13.48 8.08
N VAL A 91 6.98 14.06 7.96
CA VAL A 91 7.90 13.79 6.83
C VAL A 91 8.33 12.32 6.83
N LEU A 92 8.72 11.76 7.98
CA LEU A 92 9.09 10.35 8.09
C LEU A 92 7.92 9.45 7.65
N PHE A 93 6.71 9.70 8.14
CA PHE A 93 5.54 8.93 7.77
C PHE A 93 5.22 9.02 6.28
N LEU A 94 5.37 10.20 5.66
CA LEU A 94 5.23 10.35 4.21
C LEU A 94 6.26 9.52 3.44
N VAL A 95 7.52 9.52 3.87
CA VAL A 95 8.58 8.70 3.24
C VAL A 95 8.25 7.22 3.36
N LEU A 96 7.84 6.75 4.54
CA LEU A 96 7.45 5.36 4.76
C LEU A 96 6.24 4.98 3.89
N GLY A 97 5.23 5.85 3.79
CA GLY A 97 4.06 5.60 2.95
C GLY A 97 4.39 5.54 1.46
N MET A 98 5.34 6.36 0.98
CA MET A 98 5.82 6.27 -0.40
C MET A 98 6.56 4.95 -0.66
N ILE A 99 7.44 4.52 0.25
CA ILE A 99 8.17 3.25 0.12
C ILE A 99 7.18 2.07 0.09
N GLU A 100 6.23 2.06 1.03
CA GLU A 100 5.17 1.06 1.09
C GLU A 100 4.37 1.00 -0.22
N THR A 101 3.99 2.16 -0.76
CA THR A 101 3.20 2.24 -1.99
C THR A 101 3.97 1.68 -3.18
N VAL A 102 5.27 1.99 -3.29
CA VAL A 102 6.14 1.46 -4.36
C VAL A 102 6.25 -0.06 -4.26
N ILE A 103 6.45 -0.60 -3.06
CA ILE A 103 6.52 -2.05 -2.83
C ILE A 103 5.20 -2.71 -3.24
N TYR A 104 4.06 -2.14 -2.84
CA TYR A 104 2.75 -2.71 -3.15
C TYR A 104 2.39 -2.62 -4.62
N ALA A 105 2.68 -1.50 -5.28
CA ALA A 105 2.54 -1.40 -6.73
C ALA A 105 3.39 -2.47 -7.43
N GLY A 106 4.62 -2.68 -6.97
CA GLY A 106 5.50 -3.75 -7.47
C GLY A 106 4.90 -5.15 -7.30
N ILE A 107 4.36 -5.46 -6.12
CA ILE A 107 3.69 -6.74 -5.84
C ILE A 107 2.49 -6.94 -6.78
N VAL A 108 1.59 -5.96 -6.88
CA VAL A 108 0.39 -6.09 -7.73
C VAL A 108 0.76 -6.24 -9.20
N LEU A 109 1.74 -5.47 -9.69
CA LEU A 109 2.22 -5.58 -11.07
C LEU A 109 2.95 -6.91 -11.34
N SER A 110 3.53 -7.56 -10.33
CA SER A 110 4.15 -8.88 -10.49
C SER A 110 3.14 -9.96 -10.86
N PHE A 111 1.91 -9.90 -10.34
CA PHE A 111 0.81 -10.79 -10.72
C PHE A 111 0.37 -10.59 -12.18
N GLY A 112 0.42 -9.35 -12.68
CA GLY A 112 0.14 -9.02 -14.08
C GLY A 112 1.16 -9.60 -15.08
N ARG A 113 2.42 -9.75 -14.66
CA ARG A 113 3.50 -10.25 -15.52
C ARG A 113 3.61 -11.76 -15.57
N GLY A 114 3.14 -12.47 -14.54
CA GLY A 114 3.11 -13.95 -14.54
C GLY A 114 2.26 -14.55 -15.66
N VAL A 115 1.35 -13.77 -16.25
CA VAL A 115 0.47 -14.15 -17.37
C VAL A 115 1.22 -14.14 -18.72
N LEU A 116 2.30 -13.39 -18.85
CA LEU A 116 3.03 -13.24 -20.12
C LEU A 116 4.16 -14.26 -20.31
N ALA A 117 4.35 -15.17 -19.35
CA ALA A 117 5.46 -16.14 -19.34
C ALA A 117 5.00 -17.61 -19.52
N GLY A 118 3.73 -17.84 -19.86
CA GLY A 118 3.16 -19.17 -20.13
C GLY A 118 2.65 -19.29 -21.55
#